data_AF-A0A5E5QQ13-F1
#
_entry.id   AF-A0A5E5QQ13-F1
#
_cell.length_a   1.000
_cell.length_b   1.000
_cell.length_c   1.000
_cell.angle_alpha   90.00
_cell.angle_beta   90.00
_cell.angle_gamma   90.00
#
_symmetry.space_group_name_H-M   'P 1'
#
loop_
_entity.id
_entity.type
_entity.pdbx_description
1 polymer ?
#
loop_
_entity_poly.entity_id
_entity_poly.type
_entity_poly.pdbx_seq_one_letter_code
_entity_poly.pdbx_strand_id
1 'polypeptide(L)'
;MHTLKKPFTLLLILSHLNAFVLGGISNVYAANQVVDATKSPTTYIEATANGVDLINIANPNSVGVSINHYKKFNVGKQGAILNNSKVMGTSQLGGVVYGNTNLNQNADIILNEVGSTNRSVLKGALEVFGKNAAVVIANPNG
;
A
#
# COMPACT_ATOMS: atom_id res chain seq x y z
N MET A 1 -6.70 23.08 -64.06
CA MET A 1 -7.37 21.96 -63.36
C MET A 1 -6.34 20.87 -63.10
N HIS A 2 -5.93 20.71 -61.83
CA HIS A 2 -5.62 19.44 -61.13
C HIS A 2 -4.82 19.79 -59.86
N THR A 3 -5.45 19.53 -58.72
CA THR A 3 -5.01 19.74 -57.35
C THR A 3 -4.02 18.66 -56.91
N LEU A 4 -2.93 19.02 -56.22
CA LEU A 4 -2.16 18.05 -55.43
C LEU A 4 -1.99 18.52 -53.98
N LYS A 5 -2.42 17.63 -53.08
CA LYS A 5 -2.65 17.81 -51.65
C LYS A 5 -1.32 17.82 -50.87
N LYS A 6 -1.19 18.71 -49.88
CA LYS A 6 -0.12 18.68 -48.86
C LYS A 6 -0.23 17.42 -48.01
N PRO A 7 0.86 17.05 -47.31
CA PRO A 7 0.70 16.96 -45.86
C PRO A 7 1.81 17.70 -45.09
N PHE A 8 1.33 18.51 -44.16
CA PHE A 8 2.05 19.11 -43.04
C PHE A 8 2.58 17.99 -42.13
N THR A 9 3.89 17.91 -41.90
CA THR A 9 4.44 17.05 -40.85
C THR A 9 4.60 17.89 -39.59
N LEU A 10 3.71 17.68 -38.62
CA LEU A 10 3.74 18.30 -37.29
C LEU A 10 4.71 17.51 -36.39
N LEU A 11 5.82 18.12 -35.99
CA LEU A 11 6.78 17.51 -35.07
C LEU A 11 6.33 17.77 -33.62
N LEU A 12 5.79 16.75 -32.94
CA LEU A 12 5.46 16.80 -31.52
C LEU A 12 6.72 16.46 -30.70
N ILE A 13 7.31 17.44 -30.02
CA ILE A 13 8.46 17.21 -29.14
C ILE A 13 7.94 16.74 -27.78
N LEU A 14 8.13 15.47 -27.47
CA LEU A 14 7.76 14.87 -26.18
C LEU A 14 8.81 15.26 -25.12
N SER A 15 8.44 16.15 -24.19
CA SER A 15 9.27 16.49 -23.04
C SER A 15 9.38 15.30 -22.09
N HIS A 16 10.58 14.73 -21.94
CA HIS A 16 10.84 13.73 -20.92
C HIS A 16 11.09 14.43 -19.59
N LEU A 17 10.21 14.20 -18.62
CA LEU A 17 10.37 14.66 -17.25
C LEU A 17 11.48 13.82 -16.60
N ASN A 18 12.66 14.40 -16.40
CA ASN A 18 13.70 13.76 -15.60
C ASN A 18 13.28 13.80 -14.13
N ALA A 19 12.88 12.65 -13.59
CA ALA A 19 12.60 12.49 -12.17
C ALA A 19 13.87 12.73 -11.36
N PHE A 20 13.86 13.80 -10.57
CA PHE A 20 14.87 14.10 -9.57
C PHE A 20 14.67 13.14 -8.39
N VAL A 21 15.56 12.16 -8.24
CA VAL A 21 15.59 11.29 -7.05
C VAL A 21 16.56 11.91 -6.05
N LEU A 22 16.03 12.58 -5.04
CA LEU A 22 16.80 12.96 -3.86
C LEU A 22 17.06 11.68 -3.05
N GLY A 23 18.22 11.06 -3.27
CA GLY A 23 18.67 9.88 -2.53
C GLY A 23 18.95 10.24 -1.07
N GLY A 24 17.91 10.24 -0.25
CA GLY A 24 18.05 10.25 1.20
C GLY A 24 18.72 8.93 1.64
N ILE A 25 19.89 9.04 2.25
CA ILE A 25 20.54 7.98 3.01
C ILE A 25 19.53 7.40 4.02
N SER A 26 18.92 6.27 3.64
CA SER A 26 17.98 5.57 4.50
C SER A 26 18.79 4.78 5.51
N ASN A 27 18.66 5.12 6.80
CA ASN A 27 19.07 4.25 7.88
C ASN A 27 18.36 2.90 7.67
N VAL A 28 19.13 1.83 7.42
CA VAL A 28 18.57 0.49 7.18
C VAL A 28 18.12 -0.10 8.52
N TYR A 29 17.02 0.39 9.06
CA TYR A 29 16.23 -0.39 9.99
C TYR A 29 15.53 -1.47 9.17
N ALA A 30 15.59 -2.72 9.64
CA ALA A 30 14.89 -3.80 8.97
C ALA A 30 13.37 -3.54 9.06
N ALA A 31 12.75 -3.10 7.94
CA ALA A 31 11.32 -2.79 7.87
C ALA A 31 10.46 -3.93 8.41
N ASN A 32 9.41 -3.63 9.19
CA ASN A 32 8.53 -4.66 9.75
C ASN A 32 7.73 -5.36 8.67
N GLN A 33 7.23 -4.60 7.70
CA GLN A 33 6.51 -5.12 6.55
C GLN A 33 7.22 -4.70 5.26
N VAL A 34 7.19 -5.59 4.28
CA VAL A 34 7.73 -5.37 2.94
C VAL A 34 6.71 -5.92 1.96
N VAL A 35 6.04 -5.05 1.22
CA VAL A 35 5.03 -5.44 0.23
C VAL A 35 5.71 -6.14 -0.95
N ASP A 36 5.08 -7.19 -1.47
CA ASP A 36 5.41 -7.74 -2.77
C ASP A 36 4.67 -6.92 -3.85
N ALA A 37 5.28 -5.81 -4.27
CA ALA A 37 4.70 -4.90 -5.25
C ALA A 37 4.41 -5.55 -6.62
N THR A 38 4.97 -6.74 -6.90
CA THR A 38 4.67 -7.48 -8.13
C THR A 38 3.28 -8.13 -8.07
N LYS A 39 2.85 -8.57 -6.88
CA LYS A 39 1.54 -9.22 -6.65
C LYS A 39 0.49 -8.27 -6.07
N SER A 40 0.92 -7.27 -5.31
CA SER A 40 0.07 -6.23 -4.73
C SER A 40 0.59 -4.83 -5.10
N PRO A 41 0.45 -4.41 -6.37
CA PRO A 41 1.03 -3.16 -6.88
C PRO A 41 0.41 -1.90 -6.25
N THR A 42 -0.80 -2.00 -5.70
CA THR A 42 -1.50 -0.88 -5.07
C THR A 42 -1.34 -0.85 -3.55
N THR A 43 -0.93 -1.95 -2.91
CA THR A 43 -0.71 -1.93 -1.47
C THR A 43 0.58 -1.18 -1.17
N TYR A 44 0.52 -0.19 -0.29
CA TYR A 44 1.71 0.57 0.08
C TYR A 44 1.69 0.92 1.58
N ILE A 45 2.86 1.28 2.08
CA ILE A 45 3.08 1.52 3.50
C ILE A 45 3.60 2.92 3.69
N GLU A 46 2.97 3.64 4.61
CA GLU A 46 3.39 4.93 5.11
C GLU A 46 3.73 4.80 6.60
N ALA A 47 4.32 5.84 7.17
CA ALA A 47 4.42 5.98 8.61
C ALA A 47 3.43 7.06 9.06
N THR A 48 2.68 6.81 10.12
CA THR A 48 1.89 7.85 10.78
C THR A 48 2.80 8.89 11.44
N ALA A 49 2.22 10.01 11.90
CA ALA A 49 2.98 11.08 12.55
C ALA A 49 3.79 10.62 13.78
N ASN A 50 3.32 9.57 14.46
CA ASN A 50 4.01 8.96 15.60
C ASN A 50 4.79 7.68 15.23
N GLY A 51 5.01 7.41 13.94
CA GLY A 51 5.91 6.36 13.47
C GLY A 51 5.35 4.94 13.47
N VAL A 52 4.02 4.77 13.51
CA VAL A 52 3.37 3.46 13.34
C VAL A 52 3.23 3.16 11.85
N ASP A 53 3.51 1.92 11.46
CA ASP A 53 3.36 1.48 10.07
C ASP A 53 1.87 1.53 9.68
N LEU A 54 1.53 2.37 8.70
CA LEU A 54 0.20 2.52 8.13
C LEU A 54 0.15 1.81 6.77
N ILE A 55 -0.55 0.70 6.72
CA ILE A 55 -0.69 -0.15 5.55
C ILE A 55 -1.97 0.24 4.81
N ASN A 56 -1.82 0.95 3.70
CA ASN A 56 -2.91 1.25 2.79
C ASN A 56 -3.21 -0.01 1.94
N ILE A 57 -4.20 -0.78 2.38
CA ILE A 57 -4.59 -2.05 1.76
C ILE A 57 -5.09 -1.86 0.33
N ALA A 58 -5.03 -2.92 -0.48
CA ALA A 58 -5.59 -2.93 -1.82
C ALA A 58 -7.12 -2.80 -1.81
N ASN A 59 -7.71 -2.31 -2.91
CA ASN A 59 -9.15 -2.32 -3.07
C ASN A 59 -9.71 -3.76 -2.94
N PRO A 60 -10.79 -3.99 -2.20
CA PRO A 60 -11.39 -5.31 -2.10
C PRO A 60 -11.91 -5.79 -3.45
N ASN A 61 -11.87 -7.10 -3.68
CA ASN A 61 -12.52 -7.72 -4.82
C ASN A 61 -14.06 -7.69 -4.70
N SER A 62 -14.77 -8.30 -5.65
CA SER A 62 -16.23 -8.32 -5.70
C SER A 62 -16.92 -9.01 -4.53
N VAL A 63 -16.19 -9.81 -3.74
CA VAL A 63 -16.70 -10.51 -2.55
C VAL A 63 -16.19 -9.90 -1.24
N GLY A 64 -15.62 -8.68 -1.29
CA GLY A 64 -15.24 -7.93 -0.10
C GLY A 64 -13.88 -8.30 0.49
N VAL A 65 -13.05 -9.08 -0.22
CA VAL A 65 -11.72 -9.48 0.25
C VAL A 65 -10.65 -8.56 -0.35
N SER A 66 -9.91 -7.87 0.52
CA SER A 66 -8.67 -7.17 0.15
C SER A 66 -7.49 -8.14 0.30
N ILE A 67 -6.80 -8.41 -0.81
CA ILE A 67 -5.66 -9.36 -0.84
C ILE A 67 -4.36 -8.56 -0.95
N ASN A 68 -3.49 -8.73 0.03
CA ASN A 68 -2.25 -8.00 0.19
C ASN A 68 -1.09 -9.00 0.33
N HIS A 69 -0.14 -8.97 -0.60
CA HIS A 69 1.00 -9.87 -0.63
C HIS A 69 2.26 -9.19 -0.10
N TYR A 70 3.03 -9.91 0.69
CA TYR A 70 4.22 -9.43 1.36
C TYR A 70 5.39 -10.38 1.19
N LYS A 71 6.60 -9.80 1.14
CA LYS A 71 7.85 -10.52 1.38
C LYS A 71 8.18 -10.61 2.87
N LYS A 72 7.60 -9.75 3.69
CA LYS A 72 7.75 -9.74 5.14
C LYS A 72 6.52 -9.08 5.76
N PHE A 73 5.96 -9.67 6.80
CA PHE A 73 4.87 -9.08 7.56
C PHE A 73 5.08 -9.33 9.04
N ASN A 74 5.63 -8.34 9.73
CA ASN A 74 5.78 -8.31 11.17
C ASN A 74 4.96 -7.17 11.76
N VAL A 75 4.62 -7.27 13.03
CA VAL A 75 4.04 -6.20 13.82
C VAL A 75 4.99 -5.93 14.97
N GLY A 76 5.62 -4.76 14.96
CA GLY A 76 6.51 -4.32 16.03
C GLY A 76 5.76 -4.00 17.31
N LYS A 77 6.47 -3.62 18.38
CA LYS A 77 5.84 -3.25 19.66
C LYS A 77 4.94 -2.03 19.54
N GLN A 78 5.29 -1.11 18.64
CA GLN A 78 4.50 0.08 18.31
C GLN A 78 3.19 -0.25 17.56
N GLY A 79 3.03 -1.50 17.13
CA GLY A 79 1.88 -1.96 16.36
C GLY A 79 1.98 -1.65 14.87
N ALA A 80 0.88 -1.90 14.16
CA ALA A 80 0.66 -1.56 12.76
C ALA A 80 -0.83 -1.31 12.51
N ILE A 81 -1.15 -0.54 11.48
CA ILE A 81 -2.52 -0.13 11.13
C ILE A 81 -2.84 -0.60 9.71
N LEU A 82 -3.92 -1.33 9.55
CA LEU A 82 -4.53 -1.65 8.26
C LEU A 82 -5.56 -0.56 7.94
N ASN A 83 -5.27 0.30 6.96
CA ASN A 83 -6.15 1.40 6.58
C ASN A 83 -7.30 0.92 5.70
N ASN A 84 -8.41 0.55 6.34
CA ASN A 84 -9.68 0.19 5.71
C ASN A 84 -10.68 1.37 5.76
N SER A 85 -10.21 2.61 5.76
CA SER A 85 -11.07 3.80 5.78
C SER A 85 -11.06 4.50 4.43
N LYS A 86 -12.23 5.00 3.99
CA LYS A 86 -12.33 5.88 2.81
C LYS A 86 -12.22 7.37 3.16
N VAL A 87 -12.20 7.69 4.45
CA VAL A 87 -12.20 9.06 4.96
C VAL A 87 -11.16 9.23 6.06
N MET A 88 -10.73 10.46 6.28
CA MET A 88 -9.83 10.81 7.38
C MET A 88 -10.51 10.57 8.74
N GLY A 89 -9.71 10.23 9.75
CA GLY A 89 -10.15 10.08 11.13
C GLY A 89 -8.98 9.85 12.06
N THR A 90 -9.27 9.37 13.28
CA THR A 90 -8.26 9.12 14.31
C THR A 90 -8.15 7.63 14.58
N SER A 91 -7.01 7.06 14.24
CA SER A 91 -6.61 5.70 14.63
C SER A 91 -6.13 5.68 16.09
N GLN A 92 -6.28 4.54 16.75
CA GLN A 92 -5.84 4.35 18.14
C GLN A 92 -4.33 4.31 18.26
N LEU A 93 -3.66 3.66 17.30
CA LEU A 93 -2.21 3.52 17.30
C LEU A 93 -1.51 4.73 16.66
N GLY A 94 -2.10 5.32 15.64
CA GLY A 94 -1.43 6.25 14.74
C GLY A 94 -1.84 7.72 14.87
N GLY A 95 -2.85 8.03 15.69
CA GLY A 95 -3.47 9.36 15.72
C GLY A 95 -4.20 9.67 14.42
N VAL A 96 -4.13 10.91 13.95
CA VAL A 96 -4.82 11.35 12.73
C VAL A 96 -4.25 10.65 11.50
N VAL A 97 -5.13 9.98 10.75
CA VAL A 97 -4.82 9.18 9.57
C VAL A 97 -5.79 9.55 8.44
N TYR A 98 -5.27 9.71 7.22
CA TYR A 98 -6.08 9.97 6.03
C TYR A 98 -6.77 8.70 5.52
N GLY A 99 -7.85 8.89 4.75
CA GLY A 99 -8.49 7.78 4.06
C GLY A 99 -7.55 7.12 3.05
N ASN A 100 -7.69 5.81 2.88
CA ASN A 100 -6.96 5.03 1.90
C ASN A 100 -7.49 5.29 0.49
N THR A 101 -6.64 5.87 -0.36
CA THR A 101 -6.97 6.25 -1.75
C THR A 101 -7.15 5.06 -2.68
N ASN A 102 -6.75 3.85 -2.28
CA ASN A 102 -7.01 2.64 -3.04
C ASN A 102 -8.48 2.22 -3.02
N LEU A 103 -9.28 2.68 -2.03
CA LEU A 103 -10.59 2.09 -1.73
C LEU A 103 -11.74 2.75 -2.48
N ASN A 104 -12.37 2.00 -3.38
CA ASN A 104 -13.70 2.29 -3.89
C ASN A 104 -14.79 1.83 -2.91
N GLN A 105 -14.51 0.77 -2.14
CA GLN A 105 -15.32 0.27 -1.05
C GLN A 105 -14.41 -0.25 0.07
N ASN A 106 -14.94 -0.35 1.29
CA ASN A 106 -14.22 -0.94 2.41
C ASN A 106 -14.22 -2.48 2.32
N ALA A 107 -13.16 -3.11 2.80
CA ALA A 107 -13.04 -4.55 2.92
C ALA A 107 -13.93 -5.10 4.04
N ASP A 108 -14.40 -6.33 3.85
CA ASP A 108 -14.97 -7.19 4.90
C ASP A 108 -13.92 -8.14 5.46
N ILE A 109 -12.96 -8.55 4.61
CA ILE A 109 -11.81 -9.38 4.97
C ILE A 109 -10.55 -8.74 4.43
N ILE A 110 -9.51 -8.65 5.25
CA ILE A 110 -8.17 -8.22 4.87
C ILE A 110 -7.24 -9.42 4.97
N LEU A 111 -6.89 -10.00 3.83
CA LEU A 111 -5.94 -11.09 3.71
C LEU A 111 -4.53 -10.52 3.52
N ASN A 112 -3.63 -10.87 4.43
CA ASN A 112 -2.21 -10.54 4.39
C ASN A 112 -1.41 -11.82 4.20
N GLU A 113 -0.90 -12.05 2.99
CA GLU A 113 -0.19 -13.28 2.63
C GLU A 113 1.32 -13.03 2.52
N VAL A 114 2.12 -13.83 3.23
CA VAL A 114 3.59 -13.79 3.16
C VAL A 114 4.07 -14.90 2.24
N GLY A 115 4.58 -14.52 1.07
CA GLY A 115 5.04 -15.46 0.04
C GLY A 115 6.54 -15.79 0.07
N SER A 116 7.29 -15.26 1.05
CA SER A 116 8.72 -15.54 1.23
C SER A 116 8.95 -16.69 2.21
N THR A 117 10.21 -16.99 2.54
CA THR A 117 10.59 -17.92 3.61
C THR A 117 10.68 -17.27 4.99
N ASN A 118 10.34 -15.99 5.12
CA ASN A 118 10.42 -15.26 6.38
C ASN A 118 9.22 -15.58 7.28
N ARG A 119 9.48 -15.86 8.56
CA ARG A 119 8.45 -15.97 9.59
C ARG A 119 7.87 -14.61 9.96
N SER A 120 6.61 -14.61 10.36
CA SER A 120 5.93 -13.44 10.90
C SER A 120 6.15 -13.35 12.41
N VAL A 121 6.44 -12.15 12.87
CA VAL A 121 6.60 -11.86 14.31
C VAL A 121 5.63 -10.75 14.70
N LEU A 122 4.64 -11.08 15.52
CA LEU A 122 3.58 -10.16 15.95
C LEU A 122 3.77 -9.82 17.43
N LYS A 123 4.44 -8.70 17.71
CA LYS A 123 4.83 -8.24 19.06
C LYS A 123 3.97 -7.11 19.61
N GLY A 124 3.04 -6.58 18.82
CA GLY A 124 2.19 -5.46 19.20
C GLY A 124 0.81 -5.57 18.55
N ALA A 125 0.01 -4.52 18.74
CA ALA A 125 -1.36 -4.48 18.24
C ALA A 125 -1.41 -4.32 16.71
N LEU A 126 -2.38 -4.97 16.09
CA LEU A 126 -2.75 -4.75 14.69
C LEU A 126 -4.13 -4.12 14.67
N GLU A 127 -4.20 -2.86 14.27
CA GLU A 127 -5.44 -2.10 14.20
C GLU A 127 -6.05 -2.17 12.79
N VAL A 128 -7.36 -2.34 12.68
CA VAL A 128 -8.09 -2.00 11.44
C VAL A 128 -8.69 -0.61 11.61
N PHE A 129 -8.16 0.36 10.88
CA PHE A 129 -8.67 1.73 10.91
C PHE A 129 -9.78 1.89 9.87
N GLY A 130 -10.93 2.47 10.27
CA GLY A 130 -12.11 2.63 9.40
C GLY A 130 -13.17 1.57 9.66
N LYS A 131 -13.74 1.00 8.59
CA LYS A 131 -14.76 -0.06 8.71
C LYS A 131 -14.10 -1.31 9.30
N ASN A 132 -14.72 -1.92 10.31
CA ASN A 132 -14.29 -3.20 10.85
C ASN A 132 -14.25 -4.28 9.76
N ALA A 133 -13.22 -5.12 9.80
CA ALA A 133 -13.02 -6.24 8.90
C ALA A 133 -12.39 -7.41 9.65
N ALA A 134 -12.64 -8.64 9.20
CA ALA A 134 -11.85 -9.78 9.64
C ALA A 134 -10.42 -9.66 9.07
N VAL A 135 -9.43 -10.04 9.86
CA VAL A 135 -8.02 -9.99 9.45
C VAL A 135 -7.47 -11.41 9.40
N VAL A 136 -6.89 -11.77 8.26
CA VAL A 136 -6.20 -13.04 8.08
C VAL A 136 -4.74 -12.76 7.79
N ILE A 137 -3.84 -13.41 8.53
CA ILE A 137 -2.40 -13.41 8.24
C ILE A 137 -2.04 -14.84 7.85
N ALA A 138 -1.70 -15.02 6.57
CA ALA A 138 -1.30 -16.31 6.02
C ALA A 138 0.21 -16.32 5.83
N ASN A 139 0.91 -17.06 6.68
CA ASN A 139 2.34 -17.29 6.53
C ASN A 139 2.65 -18.77 6.80
N PRO A 140 2.98 -19.58 5.77
CA PRO A 140 3.26 -21.01 5.95
C PRO A 140 4.53 -21.27 6.78
N ASN A 141 5.37 -20.26 7.00
CA ASN A 141 6.63 -20.40 7.73
C ASN A 141 6.47 -20.25 9.25
N GLY A 142 5.29 -19.83 9.73
CA GLY A 142 5.01 -19.49 11.13
C GLY A 142 5.01 -18.00 11.40
#